data_AF-A0A944RL83-F1
#
_entry.id   AF-A0A944RL83-F1
#
_cell.length_a   1.000
_cell.length_b   1.000
_cell.length_c   1.000
_cell.angle_alpha   90.00
_cell.angle_beta   90.00
_cell.angle_gamma   90.00
#
_symmetry.space_group_name_H-M   'P 1'
#
loop_
_entity.id
_entity.type
_entity.pdbx_description
1 polymer ?
#
loop_
_entity_poly.entity_id
_entity_poly.type
_entity_poly.pdbx_seq_one_letter_code
_entity_poly.pdbx_strand_id
1 'polypeptide(L)'
;VILDRADGDLARLTGKTSPGGHRYDMVADATCNALILIGLGIGLRDAGFGVWAIPMGVLAGASVAAILWMVMRMEDLGGHRAAELPSYFGFDADDAVLLIPVFVWLDQSEGLLSAAAIVAPLVAVLFFGMFRRQLTGPAEPQ
;
A
#
# COMPACT_ATOMS: atom_id res chain seq x y z
N VAL A 1 0.50 -6.83 -9.39
CA VAL A 1 0.54 -5.47 -9.97
C VAL A 1 0.13 -5.42 -11.44
N ILE A 2 0.97 -5.72 -12.45
CA ILE A 2 0.54 -5.56 -13.87
C ILE A 2 -0.61 -6.51 -14.25
N LEU A 3 -0.53 -7.78 -13.83
CA LEU A 3 -1.61 -8.76 -14.07
C LEU A 3 -2.90 -8.40 -13.31
N ASP A 4 -2.74 -7.84 -12.11
CA ASP A 4 -3.82 -7.42 -11.21
C ASP A 4 -4.60 -6.23 -11.78
N ARG A 5 -3.87 -5.25 -12.32
CA ARG A 5 -4.43 -4.09 -13.02
C ARG A 5 -5.18 -4.50 -14.29
N ALA A 6 -4.69 -5.52 -15.01
CA ALA A 6 -5.32 -6.03 -16.22
C ALA A 6 -6.67 -6.72 -15.94
N ASP A 7 -6.78 -7.47 -14.84
CA ASP A 7 -8.04 -8.12 -14.45
C ASP A 7 -9.08 -7.10 -13.96
N GLY A 8 -8.64 -6.04 -13.26
CA GLY A 8 -9.49 -4.91 -12.87
C GLY A 8 -10.03 -4.11 -14.07
N ASP A 9 -9.22 -3.90 -15.10
CA ASP A 9 -9.64 -3.21 -16.33
C ASP A 9 -10.57 -4.09 -17.18
N LEU A 10 -10.33 -5.40 -17.23
CA LEU A 10 -11.23 -6.36 -17.87
C LEU A 10 -12.59 -6.46 -17.14
N ALA A 11 -12.59 -6.41 -15.80
CA ALA A 11 -13.81 -6.41 -14.99
C ALA A 11 -14.66 -5.14 -15.18
N ARG A 12 -14.02 -3.98 -15.35
CA ARG A 12 -14.70 -2.72 -15.70
C ARG A 12 -15.30 -2.75 -17.11
N LEU A 13 -14.60 -3.34 -18.08
CA LEU A 13 -15.11 -3.50 -19.46
C LEU A 13 -16.24 -4.53 -19.57
N THR A 14 -16.32 -5.50 -18.65
CA THR A 14 -17.34 -6.57 -18.67
C THR A 14 -18.53 -6.33 -17.72
N GLY A 15 -18.54 -5.21 -16.99
CA GLY A 15 -19.67 -4.81 -16.13
C GLY A 15 -19.92 -5.73 -14.93
N LYS A 16 -18.95 -6.58 -14.57
CA LYS A 16 -19.06 -7.55 -13.46
C LYS A 16 -18.27 -7.09 -12.23
N THR A 17 -18.58 -5.89 -11.73
CA THR A 17 -18.05 -5.43 -10.44
C THR A 17 -18.95 -5.94 -9.32
N SER A 18 -18.55 -7.05 -8.68
CA SER A 18 -19.19 -7.57 -7.47
C SER A 18 -18.57 -6.91 -6.23
N PRO A 19 -19.36 -6.47 -5.23
CA PRO A 19 -18.83 -5.93 -3.96
C PRO A 19 -17.91 -6.91 -3.22
N GLY A 20 -18.05 -8.21 -3.46
CA GLY A 20 -17.19 -9.25 -2.89
C GLY A 20 -15.85 -9.40 -3.61
N GLY A 21 -15.81 -9.16 -4.92
CA GLY A 21 -14.59 -9.24 -5.73
C GLY A 21 -13.61 -8.13 -5.38
N HIS A 22 -14.11 -6.91 -5.19
CA HIS A 22 -13.29 -5.74 -4.83
C HIS A 22 -12.56 -5.91 -3.49
N ARG A 23 -13.21 -6.54 -2.50
CA ARG A 23 -12.56 -6.84 -1.20
C ARG A 23 -11.48 -7.92 -1.30
N TYR A 24 -11.68 -8.92 -2.15
CA TYR A 24 -10.71 -9.99 -2.35
C TYR A 24 -9.46 -9.49 -3.05
N ASP A 25 -9.64 -8.71 -4.12
CA ASP A 25 -8.58 -8.03 -4.88
C ASP A 25 -7.68 -7.20 -3.94
N MET A 26 -8.30 -6.40 -3.07
CA MET A 26 -7.58 -5.59 -2.08
C MET A 26 -6.80 -6.42 -1.05
N VAL A 27 -7.38 -7.52 -0.52
CA VAL A 27 -6.66 -8.38 0.43
C VAL A 27 -5.48 -9.05 -0.27
N ALA A 28 -5.67 -9.46 -1.52
CA ALA A 28 -4.60 -10.03 -2.32
C ALA A 28 -3.47 -9.01 -2.55
N ASP A 29 -3.79 -7.80 -2.97
CA ASP A 29 -2.80 -6.75 -3.23
C ASP A 29 -2.05 -6.33 -1.95
N ALA A 30 -2.76 -6.06 -0.86
CA ALA A 30 -2.14 -5.73 0.42
C ALA A 30 -1.24 -6.87 0.95
N THR A 31 -1.66 -8.13 0.76
CA THR A 31 -0.85 -9.30 1.15
C THR A 31 0.38 -9.44 0.27
N CYS A 32 0.23 -9.26 -1.05
CA CYS A 32 1.33 -9.29 -1.99
C CYS A 32 2.37 -8.20 -1.67
N ASN A 33 1.93 -6.96 -1.45
CA ASN A 33 2.80 -5.84 -1.12
C ASN A 33 3.54 -6.06 0.21
N ALA A 34 2.86 -6.58 1.22
CA ALA A 34 3.49 -6.94 2.48
C ALA A 34 4.53 -8.07 2.32
N LEU A 35 4.19 -9.14 1.59
CA LEU A 35 5.09 -10.28 1.37
C LEU A 35 6.33 -9.89 0.57
N ILE A 36 6.22 -8.99 -0.41
CA ILE A 36 7.36 -8.50 -1.17
C ILE A 36 8.35 -7.75 -0.26
N LEU A 37 7.85 -6.86 0.62
CA LEU A 37 8.71 -6.11 1.55
C LEU A 37 9.33 -7.00 2.64
N ILE A 38 8.57 -7.97 3.15
CA ILE A 38 9.08 -8.98 4.07
C ILE A 38 10.15 -9.85 3.38
N GLY A 39 9.89 -10.30 2.15
CA GLY A 39 10.83 -11.08 1.35
C GLY A 39 12.11 -10.31 1.05
N LEU A 40 12.01 -9.01 0.75
CA LEU A 40 13.16 -8.12 0.59
C LEU A 40 13.99 -8.04 1.89
N GLY A 41 13.33 -7.88 3.04
CA GLY A 41 13.99 -7.88 4.35
C GLY A 41 14.70 -9.20 4.67
N ILE A 42 14.09 -10.34 4.31
CA ILE A 42 14.72 -11.67 4.46
C ILE A 42 15.91 -11.82 3.50
N GLY A 43 15.79 -11.35 2.26
CA GLY A 43 16.87 -11.40 1.27
C GLY A 43 18.08 -10.55 1.66
N LEU A 44 17.86 -9.46 2.41
CA LEU A 44 18.89 -8.57 2.92
C LEU A 44 19.42 -8.95 4.32
N ARG A 45 19.02 -10.11 4.86
CA ARG A 45 19.41 -10.52 6.22
C ARG A 45 20.92 -10.72 6.40
N ASP A 46 21.64 -11.00 5.32
CA ASP A 46 23.08 -11.26 5.32
C ASP A 46 23.86 -10.00 4.85
N ALA A 47 23.15 -8.90 4.60
CA ALA A 47 23.68 -7.62 4.13
C ALA A 47 23.97 -6.66 5.32
N GLY A 48 24.19 -5.37 5.06
CA GLY A 48 24.64 -4.38 6.06
C GLY A 48 23.75 -4.25 7.30
N PHE A 49 22.44 -4.45 7.15
CA PHE A 49 21.49 -4.42 8.28
C PHE A 49 21.41 -5.75 9.05
N GLY A 50 21.96 -6.83 8.53
CA GLY A 50 21.92 -8.14 9.17
C GLY A 50 20.49 -8.59 9.49
N VAL A 51 20.31 -9.18 10.67
CA VAL A 51 19.00 -9.66 11.16
C VAL A 51 17.96 -8.53 11.30
N TRP A 52 18.37 -7.26 11.39
CA TRP A 52 17.45 -6.11 11.47
C TRP A 52 16.70 -5.83 10.17
N ALA A 53 17.18 -6.35 9.03
CA ALA A 53 16.47 -6.22 7.76
C ALA A 53 15.08 -6.89 7.79
N ILE A 54 14.93 -7.98 8.56
CA ILE A 54 13.67 -8.72 8.68
C ILE A 54 12.57 -7.89 9.38
N PRO A 55 12.76 -7.38 10.61
CA PRO A 55 11.75 -6.54 11.26
C PRO A 55 11.50 -5.23 10.50
N MET A 56 12.50 -4.68 9.80
CA MET A 56 12.28 -3.52 8.91
C MET A 56 11.34 -3.86 7.76
N GLY A 57 11.53 -5.01 7.10
CA GLY A 57 10.64 -5.48 6.03
C GLY A 57 9.22 -5.76 6.53
N VAL A 58 9.09 -6.36 7.72
CA VAL A 58 7.79 -6.59 8.37
C VAL A 58 7.10 -5.28 8.72
N LEU A 59 7.82 -4.32 9.31
CA LEU A 59 7.28 -3.01 9.66
C LEU A 59 6.80 -2.25 8.41
N ALA A 60 7.62 -2.23 7.36
CA ALA A 60 7.28 -1.60 6.09
C ALA A 60 6.04 -2.27 5.46
N GLY A 61 6.05 -3.59 5.35
CA GLY A 61 4.94 -4.37 4.77
C GLY A 61 3.63 -4.20 5.53
N ALA A 62 3.67 -4.27 6.87
CA ALA A 62 2.50 -4.05 7.71
C ALA A 62 1.96 -2.62 7.58
N SER A 63 2.83 -1.63 7.45
CA SER A 63 2.43 -0.24 7.28
C SER A 63 1.75 0.01 5.94
N VAL A 64 2.28 -0.56 4.84
CA VAL A 64 1.65 -0.48 3.52
C VAL A 64 0.28 -1.16 3.52
N ALA A 65 0.17 -2.36 4.07
CA ALA A 65 -1.12 -3.05 4.19
C ALA A 65 -2.14 -2.23 5.01
N ALA A 66 -1.69 -1.58 6.10
CA ALA A 66 -2.54 -0.71 6.90
C ALA A 66 -3.00 0.54 6.14
N ILE A 67 -2.13 1.15 5.32
CA ILE A 67 -2.48 2.30 4.48
C ILE A 67 -3.58 1.90 3.49
N LEU A 68 -3.38 0.81 2.73
CA LEU A 68 -4.36 0.33 1.75
C LEU A 68 -5.71 0.01 2.40
N TRP A 69 -5.68 -0.62 3.57
CA TRP A 69 -6.90 -0.88 4.34
C TRP A 69 -7.62 0.41 4.78
N MET A 70 -6.87 1.43 5.23
CA MET A 70 -7.45 2.72 5.64
C MET A 70 -8.01 3.50 4.45
N VAL A 71 -7.31 3.51 3.32
CA VAL A 71 -7.76 4.17 2.08
C VAL A 71 -9.11 3.61 1.67
N MET A 72 -9.23 2.28 1.57
CA MET A 72 -10.50 1.65 1.24
C MET A 72 -11.58 1.97 2.28
N ARG A 73 -11.24 1.96 3.57
CA ARG A 73 -12.22 2.27 4.61
C ARG A 73 -12.75 3.71 4.51
N MET A 74 -11.93 4.65 4.04
CA MET A 74 -12.37 6.02 3.72
C MET A 74 -13.28 6.06 2.48
N GLU A 75 -12.99 5.28 1.45
CA GLU A 75 -13.83 5.17 0.25
C GLU A 75 -15.24 4.64 0.57
N ASP A 76 -15.30 3.58 1.39
CA ASP A 76 -16.54 2.97 1.90
C ASP A 76 -17.41 3.96 2.71
N LEU A 77 -16.78 4.90 3.44
CA LEU A 77 -17.44 5.83 4.35
C LEU A 77 -17.94 7.12 3.69
N GLY A 78 -17.35 7.55 2.57
CA GLY A 78 -17.54 8.92 2.07
C GLY A 78 -17.72 9.09 0.56
N GLY A 79 -17.69 8.01 -0.23
CA GLY A 79 -18.03 8.03 -1.66
C GLY A 79 -17.04 8.77 -2.56
N HIS A 80 -16.25 8.02 -3.32
CA HIS A 80 -15.50 8.36 -4.57
C HIS A 80 -14.58 9.61 -4.59
N ARG A 81 -14.63 10.51 -3.60
CA ARG A 81 -13.79 11.72 -3.49
C ARG A 81 -12.57 11.52 -2.59
N ALA A 82 -12.57 10.51 -1.73
CA ALA A 82 -11.39 10.13 -0.95
C ALA A 82 -10.31 9.46 -1.82
N ALA A 83 -10.69 8.92 -2.98
CA ALA A 83 -9.77 8.40 -4.00
C ALA A 83 -8.98 9.53 -4.71
N GLU A 84 -9.36 10.80 -4.53
CA GLU A 84 -8.57 11.97 -4.94
C GLU A 84 -7.65 12.47 -3.80
N LEU A 85 -7.39 11.65 -2.76
CA LEU A 85 -6.30 11.93 -1.84
C LEU A 85 -4.97 11.87 -2.60
N PRO A 86 -4.06 12.81 -2.31
CA PRO A 86 -3.22 13.44 -3.30
C PRO A 86 -2.32 12.41 -3.96
N SER A 87 -2.66 12.04 -5.18
CA SER A 87 -1.70 11.60 -6.17
C SER A 87 -0.72 12.75 -6.36
N TYR A 88 0.26 12.86 -5.47
CA TYR A 88 1.33 13.84 -5.58
C TYR A 88 2.15 13.32 -6.75
N PHE A 89 1.87 13.84 -7.95
CA PHE A 89 2.52 13.51 -9.22
C PHE A 89 2.09 12.24 -9.99
N GLY A 90 0.94 11.61 -9.69
CA GLY A 90 0.51 10.41 -10.44
C GLY A 90 1.05 9.08 -9.87
N PHE A 91 1.57 9.08 -8.64
CA PHE A 91 2.26 7.94 -8.03
C PHE A 91 1.45 7.36 -6.87
N ASP A 92 0.93 6.15 -7.03
CA ASP A 92 0.22 5.44 -5.95
C ASP A 92 1.19 4.62 -5.09
N ALA A 93 0.75 4.26 -3.87
CA ALA A 93 1.51 3.37 -2.99
C ALA A 93 1.82 2.02 -3.67
N ASP A 94 0.93 1.56 -4.56
CA ASP A 94 1.07 0.31 -5.31
C ASP A 94 2.11 0.43 -6.44
N ASP A 95 2.30 1.62 -7.02
CA ASP A 95 3.34 1.86 -8.02
C ASP A 95 4.74 1.84 -7.39
N ALA A 96 4.87 2.11 -6.09
CA ALA A 96 6.15 2.02 -5.37
C ALA A 96 6.68 0.58 -5.32
N VAL A 97 5.81 -0.42 -5.38
CA VAL A 97 6.20 -1.84 -5.42
C VAL A 97 6.91 -2.18 -6.74
N LEU A 98 6.58 -1.49 -7.83
CA LEU A 98 7.27 -1.64 -9.12
C LEU A 98 8.71 -1.09 -9.07
N LEU A 99 9.01 -0.17 -8.15
CA LEU A 99 10.37 0.32 -7.95
C LEU A 99 11.26 -0.74 -7.29
N ILE A 100 10.71 -1.66 -6.49
CA ILE A 100 11.48 -2.67 -5.77
C ILE A 100 12.43 -3.47 -6.69
N PRO A 101 11.97 -4.13 -7.77
CA PRO A 101 12.87 -4.84 -8.67
C PRO A 101 13.90 -3.94 -9.37
N VAL A 102 13.57 -2.68 -9.66
CA VAL A 102 14.50 -1.71 -10.26
C VAL A 102 15.64 -1.38 -9.30
N PHE A 103 15.32 -1.08 -8.04
CA PHE A 103 16.31 -0.79 -7.01
C PHE A 103 17.13 -2.02 -6.62
N VAL A 104 16.54 -3.21 -6.65
CA VAL A 104 17.28 -4.47 -6.47
C VAL A 104 18.30 -4.67 -7.59
N TRP A 105 17.95 -4.38 -8.85
CA TRP A 105 18.90 -4.47 -9.96
C TRP A 105 20.04 -3.45 -9.84
N LEU A 106 19.76 -2.25 -9.32
CA LEU A 106 20.77 -1.22 -9.08
C LEU A 106 21.62 -1.46 -7.82
N ASP A 107 21.45 -2.59 -7.13
CA ASP A 107 22.12 -2.92 -5.86
C ASP A 107 21.87 -1.85 -4.77
N GLN A 108 20.71 -1.18 -4.83
CA GLN A 108 20.26 -0.15 -3.89
C GLN A 108 19.11 -0.66 -2.99
N SER A 109 19.02 -1.98 -2.82
CA SER A 109 17.99 -2.68 -2.04
C SER A 109 18.03 -2.32 -0.54
N GLU A 110 19.22 -2.12 0.03
CA GLU A 110 19.40 -1.66 1.41
C GLU A 110 18.84 -0.26 1.65
N GLY A 111 19.13 0.68 0.74
CA GLY A 111 18.62 2.04 0.80
C GLY A 111 17.10 2.07 0.65
N LEU A 112 16.56 1.24 -0.24
CA LEU A 112 15.12 1.10 -0.44
C LEU A 112 14.41 0.58 0.81
N LEU A 113 14.92 -0.49 1.43
CA LEU A 113 14.35 -1.06 2.64
C LEU A 113 14.35 -0.04 3.79
N SER A 114 15.43 0.73 3.92
CA SER A 114 15.56 1.81 4.91
C SER A 114 14.54 2.91 4.68
N ALA A 115 14.40 3.37 3.44
CA ALA A 115 13.40 4.37 3.08
C ALA A 115 11.98 3.86 3.35
N ALA A 116 11.66 2.63 2.94
CA ALA A 116 10.34 2.02 3.15
C ALA A 116 10.01 1.87 4.64
N ALA A 117 10.98 1.45 5.47
CA ALA A 117 10.81 1.28 6.90
C ALA A 117 10.57 2.60 7.66
N ILE A 118 10.88 3.75 7.07
CA ILE A 118 10.64 5.08 7.67
C ILE A 118 9.39 5.72 7.07
N VAL A 119 9.30 5.74 5.73
CA VAL A 119 8.23 6.42 4.99
C VAL A 119 6.89 5.71 5.19
N ALA A 120 6.84 4.38 5.08
CA ALA A 120 5.57 3.67 5.16
C ALA A 120 4.89 3.84 6.53
N PRO A 121 5.57 3.68 7.68
CA PRO A 121 4.95 3.94 8.98
C PRO A 121 4.53 5.39 9.17
N LEU A 122 5.34 6.35 8.69
CA LEU A 122 5.00 7.78 8.79
C LEU A 122 3.70 8.08 8.02
N VAL A 123 3.60 7.59 6.79
CA VAL A 123 2.40 7.72 5.96
C VAL A 123 1.22 7.01 6.63
N ALA A 124 1.40 5.81 7.17
CA ALA A 124 0.34 5.09 7.89
C ALA A 124 -0.20 5.88 9.09
N VAL A 125 0.67 6.53 9.87
CA VAL A 125 0.27 7.39 10.99
C VAL A 125 -0.49 8.64 10.50
N LEU A 126 -0.05 9.24 9.40
CA LEU A 126 -0.75 10.38 8.78
C LEU A 126 -2.17 9.97 8.32
N PHE A 127 -2.28 8.85 7.60
CA PHE A 127 -3.56 8.30 7.17
C PHE A 127 -4.46 7.93 8.34
N PHE A 128 -3.91 7.34 9.40
CA PHE A 128 -4.66 7.07 10.63
C PHE A 128 -5.19 8.36 11.27
N GLY A 129 -4.40 9.42 11.30
CA GLY A 129 -4.82 10.74 11.76
C GLY A 129 -5.97 11.31 10.92
N MET A 130 -5.88 11.20 9.60
CA MET A 130 -6.95 11.63 8.67
C MET A 130 -8.21 10.80 8.84
N PHE A 131 -8.08 9.49 9.01
CA PHE A 131 -9.18 8.55 9.23
C PHE A 131 -9.97 8.91 10.49
N ARG A 132 -9.26 9.17 11.60
CA ARG A 132 -9.91 9.63 12.84
C ARG A 132 -10.64 10.96 12.67
N ARG A 133 -10.11 11.89 11.87
CA ARG A 133 -10.76 13.18 11.60
C ARG A 133 -12.04 13.03 10.79
N GLN A 134 -12.07 12.16 9.79
CA GLN A 134 -13.30 11.89 9.02
C GLN A 134 -14.39 11.25 9.89
N LEU A 135 -14.03 10.32 10.79
CA LEU A 135 -14.98 9.72 11.74
C LEU A 135 -15.53 10.70 12.79
N THR A 136 -14.86 11.84 13.00
CA THR A 136 -15.24 12.87 13.99
C THR A 136 -15.81 14.14 13.35
N GLY A 137 -15.92 14.18 12.01
CA GLY A 137 -16.56 15.29 11.29
C GLY A 137 -18.07 15.29 11.54
N PRO A 138 -18.71 16.46 11.78
CA PRO A 138 -20.15 16.52 11.99
C PRO A 138 -20.88 16.04 10.73
N ALA A 139 -21.86 15.17 10.91
CA ALA A 139 -22.79 14.81 9.85
C ALA A 139 -23.44 16.09 9.31
N GLU A 140 -23.21 16.42 8.04
CA GLU A 140 -23.94 17.50 7.37
C GLU A 140 -25.45 17.18 7.46
N PRO A 141 -26.28 18.08 8.03
CA PRO A 141 -27.72 17.93 7.99
C PRO A 141 -28.16 18.05 6.52
N GLN A 142 -28.87 17.03 6.04
CA GLN A 142 -29.55 17.03 4.73
C GLN A 142 -30.64 18.09 4.66
#